data_AF-A0A0S7EGF2-F1
#
_entry.id   AF-A0A0S7EGF2-F1
#
_cell.length_a   1.000
_cell.length_b   1.000
_cell.length_c   1.000
_cell.angle_alpha   90.00
_cell.angle_beta   90.00
_cell.angle_gamma   90.00
#
_symmetry.space_group_name_H-M   'P 1'
#
loop_
_entity.id
_entity.type
_entity.pdbx_description
1 polymer ?
#
loop_
_entity_poly.entity_id
_entity_poly.type
_entity_poly.pdbx_seq_one_letter_code
_entity_poly.pdbx_strand_id
1 'polypeptide(L)'
;PERCLCLQVVYRGNLTKLVRIRNPWGEVEWTGAWSDNSGEWDSVDSSVRSRLQNRSEDGEFWMSFTDFLQEFTRLEICNLTADALQHSQMKKWNTSLFGGEWRRGSTAGGCRNYPATFWLNPQFKIVLKHPDAPGQSDCSFLVALMQKDRRKKRREGKDMETIGFALYEVPREFVGSSGVHLKRDFFLTHASSARSEQFINLREVSSRLRLPIGEYVIVPSTFEPHNEGDFVLRVFSEKPAGS
;
A
#
# COMPACT_ATOMS: atom_id res chain seq x y z
N PRO A 1 -3.43 -9.61 18.34
CA PRO A 1 -3.25 -9.42 16.89
C PRO A 1 -4.46 -10.01 16.16
N GLU A 2 -5.48 -9.18 15.94
CA GLU A 2 -6.73 -9.56 15.28
C GLU A 2 -6.41 -9.90 13.82
N ARG A 3 -6.34 -11.20 13.53
CA ARG A 3 -6.31 -11.70 12.15
C ARG A 3 -7.73 -11.51 11.61
N CYS A 4 -7.89 -10.81 10.50
CA CYS A 4 -9.12 -10.91 9.74
C CYS A 4 -9.27 -12.38 9.33
N LEU A 5 -10.25 -13.08 9.89
CA LEU A 5 -10.44 -14.51 9.69
C LEU A 5 -11.44 -14.71 8.55
N CYS A 6 -10.93 -15.16 7.41
CA CYS A 6 -11.76 -15.77 6.37
C CYS A 6 -11.66 -17.29 6.51
N LEU A 7 -12.79 -17.99 6.54
CA LEU A 7 -12.81 -19.45 6.59
C LEU A 7 -13.90 -20.04 5.69
N GLN A 8 -13.85 -21.36 5.51
CA GLN A 8 -14.83 -22.10 4.74
C GLN A 8 -15.56 -23.11 5.63
N VAL A 9 -16.90 -23.12 5.55
CA VAL A 9 -17.77 -24.11 6.20
C VAL A 9 -18.55 -24.89 5.15
N VAL A 10 -18.87 -26.15 5.43
CA VAL A 10 -19.83 -26.91 4.62
C VAL A 10 -21.23 -26.57 5.14
N TYR A 11 -22.05 -25.99 4.28
CA TYR A 11 -23.43 -25.64 4.55
C TYR A 11 -24.31 -26.25 3.46
N ARG A 12 -25.21 -27.15 3.85
CA ARG A 12 -26.12 -27.88 2.93
C ARG A 12 -25.40 -28.53 1.73
N GLY A 13 -24.24 -29.14 2.00
CA GLY A 13 -23.43 -29.80 0.97
C GLY A 13 -22.55 -28.87 0.13
N ASN A 14 -22.66 -27.55 0.30
CA ASN A 14 -21.87 -26.56 -0.42
C ASN A 14 -20.83 -25.90 0.48
N LEU A 15 -19.69 -25.57 -0.11
CA LEU A 15 -18.61 -24.89 0.59
C LEU A 15 -18.88 -23.37 0.62
N THR A 16 -19.12 -22.81 1.80
CA THR A 16 -19.47 -21.40 2.00
C THR A 16 -18.31 -20.65 2.64
N LYS A 17 -17.91 -19.52 2.06
CA LYS A 17 -16.87 -18.63 2.61
C LYS A 17 -17.49 -17.63 3.58
N LEU A 18 -16.96 -17.58 4.80
CA LEU A 18 -17.39 -16.64 5.84
C LEU A 18 -16.25 -15.69 6.20
N VAL A 19 -16.62 -14.45 6.55
CA VAL A 19 -15.70 -13.42 7.06
C VAL A 19 -16.14 -13.05 8.46
N ARG A 20 -15.17 -12.98 9.38
CA ARG A 20 -15.37 -12.47 10.73
C ARG A 20 -15.09 -10.98 10.79
N ILE A 21 -16.04 -10.22 11.31
CA ILE A 21 -15.98 -8.77 11.40
C ILE A 21 -16.24 -8.38 12.85
N ARG A 22 -15.58 -7.31 13.29
CA ARG A 22 -15.79 -6.74 14.62
C ARG A 22 -16.14 -5.27 14.50
N ASN A 23 -17.27 -4.90 15.06
CA ASN A 23 -17.65 -3.53 15.28
C ASN A 23 -16.84 -2.96 16.47
N PRO A 24 -16.03 -1.89 16.28
CA PRO A 24 -15.24 -1.29 17.37
C PRO A 24 -16.07 -0.70 18.52
N TRP A 25 -17.36 -0.41 18.30
CA TRP A 25 -18.26 0.05 19.36
C TRP A 25 -18.66 -1.07 20.33
N GLY A 26 -18.46 -2.34 19.94
CA GLY A 26 -18.77 -3.50 20.79
C GLY A 26 -20.26 -3.78 20.94
N GLU A 27 -21.10 -3.13 20.13
CA GLU A 27 -22.56 -3.24 20.12
C GLU A 27 -23.04 -3.15 18.66
N VAL A 28 -24.28 -3.56 18.38
CA VAL A 28 -24.88 -3.54 17.04
C VAL A 28 -24.13 -4.43 16.05
N GLU A 29 -24.66 -5.64 15.90
CA GLU A 29 -24.10 -6.70 15.06
C GLU A 29 -24.96 -6.96 13.81
N TRP A 30 -24.38 -7.71 12.87
CA TRP A 30 -25.08 -8.17 11.66
C TRP A 30 -26.29 -9.03 12.03
N THR A 31 -27.44 -8.76 11.40
CA THR A 31 -28.71 -9.48 11.65
C THR A 31 -29.11 -10.41 10.51
N GLY A 32 -28.33 -10.48 9.45
CA GLY A 32 -28.58 -11.36 8.30
C GLY A 32 -28.07 -12.78 8.50
N ALA A 33 -27.88 -13.49 7.38
CA ALA A 33 -27.35 -14.85 7.38
C ALA A 33 -25.98 -14.90 8.07
N TRP A 34 -25.74 -15.96 8.86
CA TRP A 34 -24.53 -16.19 9.66
C TRP A 34 -24.34 -15.30 10.89
N SER A 35 -25.30 -14.43 11.20
CA SER A 35 -25.37 -13.74 12.49
C SER A 35 -25.36 -14.71 13.68
N ASP A 36 -25.08 -14.21 14.88
CA ASP A 36 -24.99 -15.01 16.11
C ASP A 36 -26.23 -15.87 16.38
N ASN A 37 -27.41 -15.37 16.00
CA ASN A 37 -28.68 -16.05 16.19
C ASN A 37 -29.25 -16.70 14.91
N SER A 38 -28.49 -16.71 13.82
CA SER A 38 -28.97 -17.23 12.53
C SER A 38 -29.10 -18.77 12.52
N GLY A 39 -30.15 -19.26 11.85
CA GLY A 39 -30.45 -20.70 11.75
C GLY A 39 -29.52 -21.46 10.80
N GLU A 40 -28.73 -20.75 10.00
CA GLU A 40 -27.73 -21.31 9.10
C GLU A 40 -26.70 -22.15 9.86
N TRP A 41 -26.38 -21.75 11.09
CA TRP A 41 -25.50 -22.48 12.01
C TRP A 41 -26.03 -23.88 12.38
N ASP A 42 -27.33 -24.12 12.31
CA ASP A 42 -27.92 -25.44 12.64
C ASP A 42 -27.60 -26.49 11.58
N SER A 43 -27.24 -26.08 10.37
CA SER A 43 -26.82 -26.97 9.27
C SER A 43 -25.29 -27.17 9.20
N VAL A 44 -24.54 -26.56 10.12
CA VAL A 44 -23.08 -26.72 10.23
C VAL A 44 -22.77 -27.78 11.29
N ASP A 45 -21.72 -28.56 11.06
CA ASP A 45 -21.24 -29.55 12.02
C ASP A 45 -21.05 -28.94 13.42
N SER A 46 -21.52 -29.64 14.46
CA SER A 46 -21.55 -29.14 15.83
C SER A 46 -20.17 -28.81 16.39
N SER A 47 -19.12 -29.53 15.96
CA SER A 47 -17.73 -29.26 16.39
C SER A 47 -17.20 -27.97 15.79
N VAL A 48 -17.57 -27.67 14.54
CA VAL A 48 -17.21 -26.43 13.85
C VAL A 48 -18.02 -25.26 14.40
N ARG A 49 -19.32 -25.45 14.61
CA ARG A 49 -20.23 -24.46 15.19
C ARG A 49 -19.75 -24.00 16.56
N SER A 50 -19.44 -24.92 17.48
CA SER A 50 -18.97 -24.58 18.83
C SER A 50 -17.69 -23.74 18.85
N ARG A 51 -16.85 -23.86 17.81
CA ARG A 51 -15.59 -23.10 17.69
C ARG A 51 -15.78 -21.71 17.08
N LEU A 52 -16.82 -21.52 16.26
CA LEU A 52 -16.99 -20.33 15.43
C LEU A 52 -18.14 -19.44 15.87
N GLN A 53 -19.26 -20.03 16.28
CA GLN A 53 -20.42 -19.28 16.76
C GLN A 53 -20.16 -18.88 18.21
N ASN A 54 -19.89 -17.59 18.40
CA ASN A 54 -20.12 -16.93 19.68
C ASN A 54 -21.56 -16.45 19.69
N ARG A 55 -22.17 -16.31 20.86
CA ARG A 55 -23.50 -15.70 21.02
C ARG A 55 -23.39 -14.63 22.07
N SER A 56 -22.81 -13.51 21.68
CA SER A 56 -22.52 -12.42 22.60
C SER A 56 -22.63 -11.10 21.88
N GLU A 57 -23.26 -10.11 22.51
CA GLU A 57 -23.25 -8.73 22.06
C GLU A 57 -21.88 -8.11 22.39
N ASP A 58 -20.87 -8.43 21.60
CA ASP A 58 -19.49 -7.91 21.73
C ASP A 58 -18.99 -7.20 20.46
N GLY A 59 -19.90 -7.05 19.48
CA GLY A 59 -19.68 -6.45 18.18
C GLY A 59 -19.05 -7.41 17.18
N GLU A 60 -18.69 -8.64 17.54
CA GLU A 60 -18.10 -9.64 16.64
C GLU A 60 -19.19 -10.48 15.97
N PHE A 61 -19.21 -10.52 14.63
CA PHE A 61 -20.18 -11.32 13.89
C PHE A 61 -19.55 -11.99 12.66
N TRP A 62 -20.21 -13.04 12.19
CA TRP A 62 -19.93 -13.66 10.90
C TRP A 62 -20.95 -13.20 9.86
N MET A 63 -20.48 -13.07 8.62
CA MET A 63 -21.34 -12.93 7.46
C MET A 63 -20.76 -13.71 6.29
N SER A 64 -21.57 -13.97 5.26
CA SER A 64 -21.05 -14.59 4.05
C SER A 64 -20.10 -13.64 3.32
N PHE A 65 -19.11 -14.18 2.61
CA PHE A 65 -18.24 -13.34 1.78
C PHE A 65 -19.02 -12.57 0.70
N THR A 66 -20.14 -13.12 0.24
CA THR A 66 -21.04 -12.44 -0.70
C THR A 66 -21.68 -11.21 -0.07
N ASP A 67 -22.22 -11.34 1.15
CA ASP A 67 -22.81 -10.21 1.88
C ASP A 67 -21.73 -9.17 2.21
N PHE A 68 -20.52 -9.61 2.59
CA PHE A 68 -19.39 -8.71 2.80
C PHE A 68 -19.11 -7.82 1.56
N LEU A 69 -19.14 -8.39 0.35
CA LEU A 69 -18.94 -7.63 -0.88
C LEU A 69 -20.09 -6.67 -1.21
N GLN A 70 -21.29 -6.91 -0.67
CA GLN A 70 -22.46 -6.04 -0.86
C GLN A 70 -22.48 -4.89 0.16
N GLU A 71 -22.13 -5.18 1.41
CA GLU A 71 -22.20 -4.23 2.53
C GLU A 71 -20.94 -3.34 2.64
N PHE A 72 -19.76 -3.84 2.25
CA PHE A 72 -18.50 -3.12 2.39
C PHE A 72 -17.96 -2.62 1.04
N THR A 73 -17.74 -1.31 0.93
CA THR A 73 -17.19 -0.69 -0.29
C THR A 73 -15.67 -0.55 -0.28
N ARG A 74 -15.04 -0.65 0.90
CA ARG A 74 -13.61 -0.40 1.09
C ARG A 74 -13.01 -1.33 2.13
N LEU A 75 -11.90 -1.96 1.76
CA LEU A 75 -11.08 -2.78 2.64
C LEU A 75 -9.67 -2.19 2.73
N GLU A 76 -9.20 -1.93 3.95
CA GLU A 76 -7.83 -1.50 4.20
C GLU A 76 -7.07 -2.59 4.95
N ILE A 77 -5.91 -2.99 4.42
CA ILE A 77 -5.08 -4.02 5.01
C ILE A 77 -3.71 -3.42 5.32
N CYS A 78 -3.40 -3.33 6.62
CA CYS A 78 -2.09 -2.90 7.10
C CYS A 78 -1.20 -4.13 7.33
N ASN A 79 -0.37 -4.48 6.35
CA ASN A 79 0.61 -5.55 6.54
C ASN A 79 1.79 -5.05 7.38
N LEU A 80 2.15 -5.82 8.41
CA LEU A 80 3.31 -5.56 9.27
C LEU A 80 4.64 -5.79 8.53
N THR A 81 4.61 -6.58 7.45
CA THR A 81 5.74 -6.82 6.54
C THR A 81 5.32 -6.47 5.11
N ALA A 82 6.27 -6.20 4.22
CA ALA A 82 5.98 -5.96 2.81
C ALA A 82 5.58 -7.25 2.05
N ASP A 83 5.19 -8.32 2.75
CA ASP A 83 4.65 -9.52 2.13
C ASP A 83 3.24 -9.21 1.58
N ALA A 84 2.97 -9.63 0.35
CA ALA A 84 1.59 -9.72 -0.14
C ALA A 84 0.91 -10.90 0.57
N LEU A 85 -0.38 -10.78 0.90
CA LEU A 85 -1.19 -11.83 1.54
C LEU A 85 -1.17 -13.20 0.82
N GLN A 86 -0.65 -13.24 -0.41
CA GLN A 86 -0.58 -14.42 -1.26
C GLN A 86 0.68 -15.27 -1.04
N HIS A 87 1.70 -14.80 -0.32
CA HIS A 87 2.92 -15.58 -0.10
C HIS A 87 2.82 -16.41 1.20
N SER A 88 2.86 -17.74 1.06
CA SER A 88 2.82 -18.70 2.16
C SER A 88 4.09 -18.72 3.02
N GLN A 89 5.16 -18.04 2.56
CA GLN A 89 6.42 -17.91 3.28
C GLN A 89 6.68 -16.44 3.60
N MET A 90 6.95 -16.13 4.88
CA MET A 90 7.40 -14.81 5.31
C MET A 90 8.79 -14.53 4.74
N LYS A 91 8.91 -13.55 3.84
CA LYS A 91 10.22 -13.15 3.30
C LYS A 91 10.85 -12.09 4.22
N LYS A 92 12.18 -12.14 4.37
CA LYS A 92 12.92 -11.06 5.05
C LYS A 92 13.08 -9.90 4.06
N TRP A 93 12.42 -8.78 4.34
CA TRP A 93 12.53 -7.57 3.52
C TRP A 93 13.63 -6.66 4.03
N ASN A 94 14.49 -6.18 3.14
CA ASN A 94 15.35 -5.04 3.43
C ASN A 94 14.57 -3.75 3.22
N THR A 95 14.69 -2.79 4.15
CA THR A 95 13.91 -1.55 4.17
C THR A 95 14.84 -0.35 4.12
N SER A 96 14.69 0.48 3.08
CA SER A 96 15.28 1.82 3.01
C SER A 96 14.20 2.85 3.34
N LEU A 97 14.54 3.80 4.22
CA LEU A 97 13.64 4.87 4.66
C LEU A 97 14.25 6.23 4.33
N PHE A 98 13.50 7.04 3.60
CA PHE A 98 13.90 8.39 3.21
C PHE A 98 12.87 9.40 3.71
N GLY A 99 13.34 10.40 4.46
CA GLY A 99 12.53 11.57 4.82
C GLY A 99 12.66 12.66 3.76
N GLY A 100 11.59 13.39 3.50
CA GLY A 100 11.63 14.54 2.61
C GLY A 100 10.47 15.49 2.84
N GLU A 101 10.47 16.58 2.09
CA GLU A 101 9.50 17.66 2.20
C GLU A 101 9.29 18.36 0.86
N TRP A 102 8.04 18.72 0.60
CA TRP A 102 7.65 19.64 -0.46
C TRP A 102 7.48 21.04 0.14
N ARG A 103 8.32 21.99 -0.29
CA ARG A 103 8.30 23.40 0.12
C ARG A 103 7.95 24.28 -1.06
N ARG A 104 7.02 25.21 -0.87
CA ARG A 104 6.58 26.14 -1.93
C ARG A 104 7.78 26.97 -2.42
N GLY A 105 7.90 27.11 -3.74
CA GLY A 105 8.97 27.88 -4.38
C GLY A 105 10.34 27.17 -4.43
N SER A 106 10.44 25.95 -3.90
CA SER A 106 11.67 25.16 -3.95
C SER A 106 11.36 23.73 -4.39
N THR A 107 10.94 22.84 -3.49
CA THR A 107 10.79 21.40 -3.77
C THR A 107 9.36 20.94 -4.09
N ALA A 108 8.36 21.81 -3.95
CA ALA A 108 6.96 21.49 -4.28
C ALA A 108 6.70 21.62 -5.80
N GLY A 109 7.22 20.67 -6.57
CA GLY A 109 7.27 20.72 -8.03
C GLY A 109 6.01 20.24 -8.77
N GLY A 110 5.09 19.56 -8.07
CA GLY A 110 3.91 18.92 -8.68
C GLY A 110 4.29 17.66 -9.47
N CYS A 111 3.32 17.00 -10.10
CA CYS A 111 3.54 15.76 -10.85
C CYS A 111 4.10 16.00 -12.27
N ARG A 112 4.30 14.92 -13.04
CA ARG A 112 4.92 14.95 -14.38
C ARG A 112 4.17 15.81 -15.41
N ASN A 113 2.90 16.12 -15.15
CA ASN A 113 2.08 17.05 -15.95
C ASN A 113 2.59 18.50 -15.88
N TYR A 114 3.43 18.81 -14.89
CA TYR A 114 4.04 20.12 -14.68
C TYR A 114 5.55 20.09 -14.98
N PRO A 115 5.97 19.94 -16.25
CA PRO A 115 7.37 19.71 -16.61
C PRO A 115 8.30 20.86 -16.22
N ALA A 116 7.79 22.09 -16.10
CA ALA A 116 8.58 23.25 -15.68
C ALA A 116 9.14 23.11 -14.26
N THR A 117 8.43 22.39 -13.39
CA THR A 117 8.70 22.32 -11.94
C THR A 117 8.88 20.89 -11.42
N PHE A 118 8.45 19.86 -12.15
CA PHE A 118 8.53 18.45 -11.72
C PHE A 118 9.92 18.03 -11.26
N TRP A 119 10.96 18.47 -11.97
CA TRP A 119 12.36 18.13 -11.69
C TRP A 119 12.87 18.68 -10.36
N LEU A 120 12.19 19.69 -9.78
CA LEU A 120 12.54 20.28 -8.49
C LEU A 120 12.14 19.42 -7.29
N ASN A 121 11.24 18.44 -7.48
CA ASN A 121 10.86 17.53 -6.41
C ASN A 121 12.09 16.76 -5.89
N PRO A 122 12.09 16.35 -4.61
CA PRO A 122 13.16 15.51 -4.08
C PRO A 122 13.35 14.23 -4.92
N GLN A 123 14.60 13.78 -5.04
CA GLN A 123 14.97 12.62 -5.87
C GLN A 123 15.74 11.62 -5.00
N PHE A 124 15.29 10.36 -4.98
CA PHE A 124 15.91 9.31 -4.17
C PHE A 124 16.38 8.17 -5.05
N LYS A 125 17.68 7.89 -5.02
CA LYS A 125 18.28 6.80 -5.78
C LYS A 125 18.10 5.47 -5.05
N ILE A 126 17.75 4.43 -5.79
CA ILE A 126 17.71 3.04 -5.34
C ILE A 126 18.52 2.16 -6.28
N VAL A 127 19.12 1.10 -5.75
CA VAL A 127 19.91 0.14 -6.54
C VAL A 127 19.31 -1.25 -6.43
N LEU A 128 18.87 -1.80 -7.56
CA LEU A 128 18.35 -3.15 -7.67
C LEU A 128 19.48 -4.08 -8.15
N LYS A 129 19.95 -4.99 -7.29
CA LYS A 129 21.14 -5.83 -7.57
C LYS A 129 20.83 -7.32 -7.74
N HIS A 130 19.76 -7.82 -7.15
CA HIS A 130 19.54 -9.25 -7.00
C HIS A 130 18.11 -9.61 -7.42
N PRO A 131 17.92 -10.29 -8.55
CA PRO A 131 16.63 -10.82 -8.96
C PRO A 131 16.07 -11.79 -7.93
N ASP A 132 14.75 -11.95 -7.92
CA ASP A 132 14.08 -12.75 -6.89
C ASP A 132 14.51 -14.23 -6.96
N ALA A 133 14.56 -14.80 -8.17
CA ALA A 133 14.94 -16.20 -8.42
C ALA A 133 16.08 -16.33 -9.45
N PRO A 134 16.87 -17.43 -9.40
CA PRO A 134 17.86 -17.75 -10.43
C PRO A 134 17.20 -17.82 -11.82
N GLY A 135 17.79 -17.15 -12.82
CA GLY A 135 17.25 -17.11 -14.18
C GLY A 135 16.21 -16.01 -14.44
N GLN A 136 15.83 -15.22 -13.44
CA GLN A 136 15.03 -14.00 -13.65
C GLN A 136 15.92 -12.77 -13.85
N SER A 137 15.43 -11.80 -14.63
CA SER A 137 16.09 -10.51 -14.86
C SER A 137 15.65 -9.42 -13.88
N ASP A 138 14.51 -9.62 -13.23
CA ASP A 138 13.78 -8.56 -12.53
C ASP A 138 13.87 -8.72 -11.01
N CYS A 139 13.87 -7.58 -10.32
CA CYS A 139 13.81 -7.48 -8.88
C CYS A 139 12.41 -7.03 -8.45
N SER A 140 11.79 -7.74 -7.51
CA SER A 140 10.55 -7.28 -6.87
C SER A 140 10.83 -6.38 -5.68
N PHE A 141 10.13 -5.25 -5.64
CA PHE A 141 10.21 -4.31 -4.52
C PHE A 141 8.88 -3.59 -4.31
N LEU A 142 8.71 -2.96 -3.16
CA LEU A 142 7.55 -2.15 -2.83
C LEU A 142 8.00 -0.75 -2.49
N VAL A 143 7.35 0.24 -3.09
CA VAL A 143 7.54 1.66 -2.77
C VAL A 143 6.29 2.14 -2.04
N ALA A 144 6.46 2.78 -0.89
CA ALA A 144 5.40 3.37 -0.11
C ALA A 144 5.72 4.83 0.24
N LEU A 145 4.89 5.76 -0.23
CA LEU A 145 5.00 7.19 0.02
C LEU A 145 3.89 7.63 0.97
N MET A 146 4.27 8.12 2.15
CA MET A 146 3.36 8.56 3.20
C MET A 146 3.53 10.06 3.48
N GLN A 147 2.43 10.81 3.49
CA GLN A 147 2.43 12.20 3.98
C GLN A 147 2.27 12.26 5.51
N LYS A 148 3.05 13.13 6.17
CA LYS A 148 3.08 13.27 7.64
C LYS A 148 2.16 14.38 8.14
N ASP A 149 1.79 14.28 9.42
CA ASP A 149 1.19 15.34 10.25
C ASP A 149 -0.06 16.08 9.70
N ARG A 150 -0.68 15.58 8.62
CA ARG A 150 -1.89 16.17 8.02
C ARG A 150 -3.08 16.27 8.99
N ARG A 151 -3.20 15.34 9.94
CA ARG A 151 -4.26 15.39 10.97
C ARG A 151 -4.21 16.66 11.81
N LYS A 152 -3.02 17.23 12.07
CA LYS A 152 -2.88 18.49 12.80
C LYS A 152 -3.43 19.68 11.99
N LYS A 153 -3.26 19.62 10.66
CA LYS A 153 -3.71 20.65 9.71
C LYS A 153 -5.22 20.59 9.40
N ARG A 154 -5.94 19.56 9.86
CA ARG A 154 -7.41 19.50 9.73
C ARG A 154 -8.12 20.64 10.43
N ARG A 155 -7.56 21.14 11.54
CA ARG A 155 -8.09 22.33 12.24
C ARG A 155 -8.00 23.61 11.41
N GLU A 156 -7.16 23.62 10.38
CA GLU A 156 -6.99 24.72 9.41
C GLU A 156 -7.78 24.48 8.11
N GLY A 157 -8.66 23.47 8.07
CA GLY A 157 -9.43 23.10 6.87
C GLY A 157 -8.61 22.41 5.77
N LYS A 158 -7.35 22.05 6.03
CA LYS A 158 -6.51 21.31 5.07
C LYS A 158 -6.67 19.80 5.26
N ASP A 159 -6.89 19.09 4.17
CA ASP A 159 -6.94 17.63 4.15
C ASP A 159 -5.64 17.01 3.58
N MET A 160 -5.67 15.71 3.30
CA MET A 160 -4.62 14.99 2.57
C MET A 160 -4.40 15.59 1.18
N GLU A 161 -3.14 15.74 0.79
CA GLU A 161 -2.82 16.08 -0.60
C GLU A 161 -2.97 14.85 -1.48
N THR A 162 -3.29 15.07 -2.75
CA THR A 162 -3.17 14.04 -3.77
C THR A 162 -1.69 13.76 -4.03
N ILE A 163 -1.20 12.59 -3.67
CA ILE A 163 0.23 12.22 -3.75
C ILE A 163 0.47 11.02 -4.66
N GLY A 164 1.68 10.93 -5.20
CA GLY A 164 2.14 9.86 -6.07
C GLY A 164 3.65 9.93 -6.29
N PHE A 165 4.19 8.94 -7.00
CA PHE A 165 5.62 8.90 -7.33
C PHE A 165 5.86 8.32 -8.72
N ALA A 166 6.99 8.67 -9.30
CA ALA A 166 7.47 8.10 -10.56
C ALA A 166 8.93 7.64 -10.42
N LEU A 167 9.29 6.59 -11.15
CA LEU A 167 10.62 6.01 -11.19
C LEU A 167 11.21 6.16 -12.58
N TYR A 168 12.49 6.53 -12.64
CA TYR A 168 13.25 6.66 -13.87
C TYR A 168 14.57 5.92 -13.72
N GLU A 169 14.98 5.22 -14.77
CA GLU A 169 16.32 4.63 -14.85
C GLU A 169 17.38 5.75 -14.85
N VAL A 170 18.43 5.56 -14.08
CA VAL A 170 19.55 6.50 -14.02
C VAL A 170 20.35 6.39 -15.32
N PRO A 171 20.62 7.50 -16.03
CA PRO A 171 21.47 7.50 -17.22
C PRO A 171 22.84 6.86 -16.95
N ARG A 172 23.40 6.20 -17.97
CA ARG A 172 24.65 5.42 -17.85
C ARG A 172 25.81 6.26 -17.33
N GLU A 173 25.87 7.53 -17.69
CA GLU A 173 26.88 8.49 -17.25
C GLU A 173 26.83 8.81 -15.75
N PHE A 174 25.70 8.54 -15.08
CA PHE A 174 25.48 8.81 -13.66
C PHE A 174 25.43 7.55 -12.79
N VAL A 175 25.52 6.35 -13.39
CA VAL A 175 25.57 5.08 -12.64
C VAL A 175 26.78 5.08 -11.71
N GLY A 176 26.59 4.62 -10.46
CA GLY A 176 27.62 4.63 -9.42
C GLY A 176 27.88 6.00 -8.79
N SER A 177 27.34 7.10 -9.33
CA SER A 177 27.53 8.44 -8.76
C SER A 177 26.59 8.68 -7.58
N SER A 178 27.09 9.31 -6.52
CA SER A 178 26.27 9.78 -5.39
C SER A 178 25.81 11.23 -5.62
N GLY A 179 24.68 11.62 -5.04
CA GLY A 179 24.19 13.01 -5.10
C GLY A 179 23.66 13.47 -6.47
N VAL A 180 23.34 12.55 -7.38
CA VAL A 180 22.77 12.86 -8.69
C VAL A 180 21.39 13.52 -8.53
N HIS A 181 21.19 14.66 -9.17
CA HIS A 181 19.89 15.32 -9.27
C HIS A 181 19.59 15.64 -10.73
N LEU A 182 18.72 14.83 -11.32
CA LEU A 182 18.33 14.89 -12.73
C LEU A 182 17.59 16.19 -12.99
N LYS A 183 17.93 16.86 -14.09
CA LYS A 183 17.39 18.19 -14.43
C LYS A 183 16.19 18.07 -15.35
N ARG A 184 15.53 19.21 -15.59
CA ARG A 184 14.32 19.32 -16.42
C ARG A 184 14.39 18.53 -17.73
N ASP A 185 15.46 18.72 -18.49
CA ASP A 185 15.56 18.20 -19.87
C ASP A 185 15.63 16.66 -19.89
N PHE A 186 16.15 16.04 -18.83
CA PHE A 186 16.08 14.58 -18.66
C PHE A 186 14.62 14.10 -18.62
N PHE A 187 13.80 14.69 -17.73
CA PHE A 187 12.41 14.26 -17.58
C PHE A 187 11.56 14.55 -18.81
N LEU A 188 11.91 15.56 -19.61
CA LEU A 188 11.23 15.86 -20.88
C LEU A 188 11.42 14.78 -21.94
N THR A 189 12.58 14.11 -21.92
CA THR A 189 13.02 13.18 -22.96
C THR A 189 12.88 11.71 -22.56
N HIS A 190 12.78 11.42 -21.26
CA HIS A 190 12.73 10.06 -20.74
C HIS A 190 11.34 9.70 -20.19
N ALA A 191 10.85 8.52 -20.55
CA ALA A 191 9.65 7.94 -19.97
C ALA A 191 9.96 7.34 -18.59
N SER A 192 8.95 7.31 -17.71
CA SER A 192 9.08 6.64 -16.41
C SER A 192 9.14 5.12 -16.59
N SER A 193 10.10 4.45 -15.96
CA SER A 193 10.20 2.99 -15.91
C SER A 193 9.06 2.37 -15.09
N ALA A 194 8.62 3.06 -14.05
CA ALA A 194 7.46 2.70 -13.24
C ALA A 194 6.87 3.94 -12.55
N ARG A 195 5.67 3.82 -11.99
CA ARG A 195 5.01 4.88 -11.22
C ARG A 195 3.97 4.29 -10.29
N SER A 196 3.50 5.07 -9.33
CA SER A 196 2.28 4.72 -8.60
C SER A 196 1.11 4.63 -9.57
N GLU A 197 0.22 3.65 -9.37
CA GLU A 197 -0.92 3.41 -10.28
C GLU A 197 -1.81 4.64 -10.43
N GLN A 198 -2.03 5.34 -9.32
CA GLN A 198 -2.82 6.56 -9.26
C GLN A 198 -2.14 7.59 -8.36
N PHE A 199 -2.47 8.85 -8.60
CA PHE A 199 -2.30 9.92 -7.64
C PHE A 199 -3.57 9.97 -6.80
N ILE A 200 -3.45 9.77 -5.49
CA ILE A 200 -4.61 9.62 -4.61
C ILE A 200 -4.45 10.46 -3.34
N ASN A 201 -5.56 11.00 -2.84
CA ASN A 201 -5.63 11.81 -1.63
C ASN A 201 -5.73 10.95 -0.35
N LEU A 202 -4.87 9.93 -0.25
CA LEU A 202 -4.74 9.11 0.96
C LEU A 202 -3.48 9.48 1.74
N ARG A 203 -3.44 9.05 3.01
CA ARG A 203 -2.25 9.23 3.85
C ARG A 203 -1.01 8.57 3.25
N GLU A 204 -1.19 7.44 2.58
CA GLU A 204 -0.12 6.68 1.96
C GLU A 204 -0.59 6.15 0.60
N VAL A 205 0.32 6.20 -0.37
CA VAL A 205 0.21 5.48 -1.65
C VAL A 205 1.36 4.50 -1.73
N SER A 206 1.06 3.24 -2.05
CA SER A 206 2.08 2.20 -2.20
C SER A 206 1.86 1.40 -3.48
N SER A 207 2.94 0.90 -4.06
CA SER A 207 2.87 0.05 -5.24
C SER A 207 3.97 -1.00 -5.19
N ARG A 208 3.61 -2.24 -5.50
CA ARG A 208 4.57 -3.33 -5.73
C ARG A 208 5.01 -3.27 -7.19
N LEU A 209 6.31 -3.19 -7.39
CA LEU A 209 6.92 -2.99 -8.70
C LEU A 209 7.90 -4.12 -9.00
N ARG A 210 8.10 -4.36 -10.29
CA ARG A 210 9.15 -5.23 -10.83
C ARG A 210 9.90 -4.46 -11.89
N LEU A 211 11.22 -4.35 -11.72
CA LEU A 211 12.11 -3.71 -12.66
C LEU A 211 13.39 -4.53 -12.81
N PRO A 212 14.06 -4.49 -13.97
CA PRO A 212 15.36 -5.10 -14.16
C PRO A 212 16.41 -4.57 -13.17
N ILE A 213 17.47 -5.35 -12.97
CA ILE A 213 18.69 -4.91 -12.28
C ILE A 213 19.15 -3.56 -12.84
N GLY A 214 19.41 -2.60 -11.97
CA GLY A 214 19.80 -1.24 -12.37
C GLY A 214 19.72 -0.23 -11.23
N GLU A 215 20.10 1.01 -11.54
CA GLU A 215 19.92 2.16 -10.66
C GLU A 215 18.73 2.99 -11.13
N TYR A 216 17.87 3.36 -10.18
CA TYR A 216 16.65 4.12 -10.47
C TYR A 216 16.52 5.30 -9.52
N VAL A 217 15.92 6.39 -9.99
CA VAL A 217 15.53 7.55 -9.17
C VAL A 217 14.03 7.54 -8.97
N ILE A 218 13.61 7.57 -7.71
CA ILE A 218 12.22 7.77 -7.30
C ILE A 218 12.01 9.28 -7.08
N VAL A 219 10.99 9.83 -7.75
CA VAL A 219 10.55 11.21 -7.60
C VAL A 219 9.16 11.23 -6.95
N PRO A 220 9.07 11.36 -5.61
CA PRO A 220 7.81 11.57 -4.91
C PRO A 220 7.32 13.02 -5.08
N SER A 221 6.03 13.18 -5.37
CA SER A 221 5.42 14.49 -5.62
C SER A 221 3.97 14.53 -5.16
N THR A 222 3.48 15.74 -4.87
CA THR A 222 2.04 16.05 -4.92
C THR A 222 1.58 16.12 -6.37
N PHE A 223 0.27 16.00 -6.61
CA PHE A 223 -0.30 16.14 -7.94
C PHE A 223 -0.09 17.56 -8.49
N GLU A 224 -0.56 18.56 -7.73
CA GLU A 224 -0.37 19.98 -8.04
C GLU A 224 0.96 20.52 -7.49
N PRO A 225 1.60 21.49 -8.18
CA PRO A 225 2.76 22.18 -7.65
C PRO A 225 2.37 23.09 -6.48
N HIS A 226 3.38 23.56 -5.72
CA HIS A 226 3.23 24.48 -4.59
C HIS A 226 2.45 23.98 -3.37
N ASN A 227 2.00 22.72 -3.40
CA ASN A 227 1.43 22.05 -2.23
C ASN A 227 2.56 21.62 -1.29
N GLU A 228 2.44 22.01 -0.03
CA GLU A 228 3.51 21.86 0.96
C GLU A 228 3.23 20.72 1.90
N GLY A 229 4.27 19.96 2.27
CA GLY A 229 4.17 18.96 3.32
C GLY A 229 5.36 18.03 3.43
N ASP A 230 5.48 17.43 4.60
CA ASP A 230 6.50 16.43 4.89
C ASP A 230 6.03 15.03 4.48
N PHE A 231 6.98 14.19 4.07
CA PHE A 231 6.71 12.81 3.71
C PHE A 231 7.78 11.83 4.23
N VAL A 232 7.42 10.55 4.19
CA VAL A 232 8.34 9.41 4.29
C VAL A 232 8.17 8.58 3.04
N LEU A 233 9.28 8.27 2.38
CA LEU A 233 9.36 7.27 1.33
C LEU A 233 10.02 6.01 1.90
N ARG A 234 9.37 4.86 1.74
CA ARG A 234 9.90 3.56 2.16
C ARG A 234 10.03 2.66 0.94
N VAL A 235 11.16 1.98 0.85
CA VAL A 235 11.44 1.02 -0.22
C VAL A 235 11.75 -0.32 0.43
N PHE A 236 10.95 -1.32 0.12
CA PHE A 236 11.12 -2.68 0.62
C PHE A 236 11.59 -3.57 -0.52
N SER A 237 12.70 -4.27 -0.34
CA SER A 237 13.26 -5.20 -1.33
C SER A 237 13.45 -6.59 -0.71
N GLU A 238 13.21 -7.66 -1.48
CA GLU A 238 13.36 -9.05 -0.97
C GLU A 238 14.82 -9.42 -0.70
N LYS A 239 15.75 -8.72 -1.35
CA LYS A 239 17.20 -8.85 -1.18
C LYS A 239 17.79 -7.45 -1.01
N PRO A 240 18.95 -7.30 -0.35
CA PRO A 240 19.50 -5.99 -0.05
C PRO A 240 19.62 -5.07 -1.28
N ALA A 241 18.77 -4.05 -1.35
CA ALA A 241 19.01 -2.88 -2.18
C ALA A 241 20.00 -1.98 -1.42
N GLY A 242 21.23 -1.87 -1.93
CA GLY A 242 22.23 -0.97 -1.34
C GLY A 242 21.81 0.49 -1.57
N SER A 243 21.88 1.31 -0.53
CA SER A 243 21.83 2.77 -0.60
C SER A 243 23.20 3.36 -0.92
#